data_AF-A0A8C4QR27-F1
#
_entry.id   AF-A0A8C4QR27-F1
#
_cell.length_a   1.000
_cell.length_b   1.000
_cell.length_c   1.000
_cell.angle_alpha   90.00
_cell.angle_beta   90.00
_cell.angle_gamma   90.00
#
_symmetry.space_group_name_H-M   'P 1'
#
loop_
_entity.id
_entity.type
_entity.pdbx_description
1 polymer ?
#
loop_
_entity_poly.entity_id
_entity_poly.type
_entity_poly.pdbx_seq_one_letter_code
_entity_poly.pdbx_strand_id
1 'polypeptide(L)'
;MCHVLQPRRPVPEGSWQVFSSAQDPKGRCVCTVVAPQQRLCSRDANGRQLRLLWEKVQNMSLVVSALHTRTQQELHYVLRIEGRMQGLQQVQNLCRQYC
;
A
#
# COMPACT_ATOMS: atom_id res chain seq x y z
N MET A 1 17.75 -43.10 -18.51
CA MET A 1 17.13 -42.34 -17.42
C MET A 1 17.00 -40.88 -17.84
N CYS A 2 15.86 -40.24 -17.62
CA CYS A 2 15.53 -39.10 -18.47
C CYS A 2 14.61 -38.09 -17.81
N HIS A 3 14.95 -36.85 -18.12
CA HIS A 3 14.26 -35.64 -17.80
C HIS A 3 14.02 -34.95 -19.14
N VAL A 4 12.78 -34.60 -19.48
CA VAL A 4 12.56 -33.55 -20.49
C VAL A 4 11.43 -32.71 -19.97
N LEU A 5 11.68 -31.41 -19.93
CA LEU A 5 10.67 -30.42 -19.63
C LEU A 5 10.93 -29.23 -20.55
N GLN A 6 10.51 -29.33 -21.80
CA GLN A 6 10.37 -28.19 -22.71
C GLN A 6 8.88 -27.85 -22.88
N PRO A 7 8.52 -26.56 -22.96
CA PRO A 7 7.15 -26.16 -23.21
C PRO A 7 6.64 -26.67 -24.54
N ARG A 8 5.46 -27.29 -24.53
CA ARG A 8 4.85 -27.83 -25.76
C ARG A 8 4.47 -26.73 -26.76
N ARG A 9 4.21 -25.48 -26.32
CA ARG A 9 3.96 -24.26 -27.13
C ARG A 9 4.19 -22.97 -26.30
N PRO A 10 4.52 -21.82 -26.90
CA PRO A 10 4.37 -20.52 -26.23
C PRO A 10 2.89 -20.28 -25.98
N VAL A 11 2.55 -19.96 -24.73
CA VAL A 11 1.17 -19.73 -24.27
C VAL A 11 1.10 -18.32 -23.65
N PRO A 12 -0.09 -17.69 -23.64
CA PRO A 12 -0.26 -16.30 -23.18
C PRO A 12 0.31 -16.06 -21.78
N GLU A 13 0.81 -14.84 -21.53
CA GLU A 13 1.25 -14.43 -20.18
C GLU A 13 0.12 -14.69 -19.15
N GLY A 14 0.44 -15.37 -18.05
CA GLY A 14 -0.55 -15.78 -17.03
C GLY A 14 -1.14 -17.18 -17.19
N SER A 15 -0.82 -17.91 -18.27
CA SER A 15 -1.36 -19.26 -18.53
C SER A 15 -0.45 -20.39 -18.04
N TRP A 16 -1.03 -21.58 -17.90
CA TRP A 16 -0.33 -22.80 -17.50
C TRP A 16 0.49 -23.37 -18.68
N GLN A 17 1.75 -23.73 -18.42
CA GLN A 17 2.67 -24.24 -19.43
C GLN A 17 2.85 -25.76 -19.27
N VAL A 18 2.67 -26.50 -20.36
CA VAL A 18 2.83 -27.96 -20.40
C VAL A 18 4.23 -28.32 -20.86
N PHE A 19 4.98 -28.99 -20.02
CA PHE A 19 6.30 -29.54 -20.26
C PHE A 19 6.17 -31.03 -20.54
N SER A 20 6.91 -31.64 -21.47
CA SER A 20 6.81 -33.07 -21.79
C SER A 20 8.17 -33.75 -22.01
N SER A 21 8.29 -35.02 -21.63
CA SER A 21 9.37 -35.98 -21.94
C SER A 21 8.75 -37.16 -22.66
N ALA A 22 9.47 -38.02 -23.42
CA ALA A 22 8.94 -39.31 -23.93
C ALA A 22 9.88 -40.57 -23.86
N GLN A 23 9.44 -41.69 -23.21
CA GLN A 23 9.99 -43.04 -22.92
C GLN A 23 9.72 -43.99 -24.05
N ASP A 24 10.63 -44.01 -24.99
CA ASP A 24 10.61 -44.92 -26.11
C ASP A 24 10.84 -46.38 -25.66
N PRO A 25 10.34 -47.40 -26.40
CA PRO A 25 10.37 -48.82 -26.01
C PRO A 25 11.78 -49.42 -25.81
N LYS A 26 12.83 -48.71 -26.25
CA LYS A 26 14.24 -49.04 -26.00
C LYS A 26 14.78 -48.50 -24.66
N GLY A 27 13.91 -47.92 -23.83
CA GLY A 27 14.24 -47.42 -22.49
C GLY A 27 14.69 -45.95 -22.39
N ARG A 28 14.15 -45.01 -23.19
CA ARG A 28 14.56 -43.56 -23.20
C ARG A 28 13.37 -42.58 -23.04
N CYS A 29 13.18 -41.70 -22.01
CA CYS A 29 12.06 -41.42 -21.01
C CYS A 29 10.96 -40.35 -21.24
N VAL A 30 9.68 -40.60 -20.74
CA VAL A 30 8.37 -39.85 -20.92
C VAL A 30 7.90 -39.12 -19.66
N CYS A 31 7.69 -37.79 -19.66
CA CYS A 31 7.33 -36.98 -18.47
C CYS A 31 6.58 -35.72 -18.87
N THR A 32 5.25 -35.68 -18.74
CA THR A 32 4.49 -34.44 -18.95
C THR A 32 4.16 -33.74 -17.63
N VAL A 33 4.63 -32.50 -17.42
CA VAL A 33 4.39 -31.68 -16.22
C VAL A 33 3.69 -30.39 -16.63
N VAL A 34 2.70 -29.94 -15.87
CA VAL A 34 2.09 -28.62 -16.07
C VAL A 34 2.53 -27.70 -14.93
N ALA A 35 3.17 -26.58 -15.26
CA ALA A 35 3.64 -25.62 -14.27
C ALA A 35 3.29 -24.19 -14.71
N PRO A 36 3.06 -23.25 -13.77
CA PRO A 36 2.88 -21.85 -14.11
C PRO A 36 4.16 -21.31 -14.75
N GLN A 37 4.02 -20.36 -15.69
CA GLN A 37 5.16 -19.67 -16.29
C GLN A 37 6.08 -19.12 -15.18
N GLN A 38 7.39 -19.41 -15.26
CA GLN A 38 8.39 -19.04 -14.23
C GLN A 38 8.45 -17.53 -13.91
N ARG A 39 7.84 -16.67 -14.74
CA ARG A 39 7.75 -15.22 -14.52
C ARG A 39 6.68 -14.77 -13.51
N LEU A 40 5.90 -15.68 -12.92
CA LEU A 40 4.85 -15.37 -11.93
C LEU A 40 5.30 -15.59 -10.48
N CYS A 41 6.56 -15.31 -10.14
CA CYS A 41 7.00 -15.42 -8.75
C CYS A 41 6.34 -14.32 -7.90
N SER A 42 5.40 -14.71 -7.03
CA SER A 42 4.71 -13.89 -6.01
C SER A 42 5.63 -12.95 -5.20
N ARG A 43 6.92 -13.28 -5.10
CA ARG A 43 7.97 -12.45 -4.48
C ARG A 43 8.02 -11.03 -5.04
N ASP A 44 7.80 -10.83 -6.34
CA ASP A 44 7.79 -9.50 -6.96
C ASP A 44 6.48 -8.74 -6.70
N ALA A 45 5.35 -9.45 -6.62
CA ALA A 45 4.07 -8.85 -6.23
C ALA A 45 4.12 -8.33 -4.77
N ASN A 46 4.71 -9.12 -3.87
CA ASN A 46 4.94 -8.71 -2.48
C ASN A 46 5.92 -7.52 -2.39
N GLY A 47 7.01 -7.53 -3.17
CA GLY A 47 7.96 -6.41 -3.22
C GLY A 47 7.35 -5.10 -3.71
N ARG A 48 6.51 -5.17 -4.75
CA ARG A 48 5.75 -4.00 -5.25
C ARG A 48 4.74 -3.51 -4.23
N GLN A 49 4.01 -4.42 -3.59
CA GLN A 49 3.04 -4.06 -2.56
C GLN A 49 3.70 -3.38 -1.36
N LEU A 50 4.84 -3.89 -0.89
CA LEU A 50 5.61 -3.25 0.19
C LEU A 50 6.08 -1.85 -0.22
N ARG A 51 6.55 -1.66 -1.46
CA ARG A 51 6.98 -0.34 -1.94
C ARG A 51 5.84 0.67 -1.95
N LEU A 52 4.68 0.27 -2.47
CA LEU A 52 3.48 1.11 -2.50
C LEU A 52 3.00 1.47 -1.09
N LEU A 53 3.02 0.50 -0.16
CA LEU A 53 2.70 0.73 1.24
C LEU A 53 3.68 1.72 1.89
N TRP A 54 4.98 1.58 1.60
CA TRP A 54 6.01 2.46 2.14
C TRP A 54 5.85 3.90 1.64
N GLU A 55 5.62 4.07 0.33
CA GLU A 55 5.31 5.39 -0.26
C GLU A 55 4.06 6.01 0.36
N LYS A 56 3.01 5.21 0.58
CA LYS A 56 1.79 5.69 1.24
C LYS A 56 2.04 6.12 2.69
N VAL A 57 2.78 5.34 3.46
CA VAL A 57 3.15 5.67 4.85
C VAL A 57 3.99 6.94 4.89
N GLN A 58 4.94 7.10 3.97
CA GLN A 58 5.74 8.31 3.87
C GLN A 58 4.88 9.54 3.53
N ASN A 59 3.98 9.43 2.56
CA ASN A 59 3.03 10.49 2.23
C ASN A 59 2.10 10.84 3.41
N MET A 60 1.62 9.84 4.14
CA MET A 60 0.82 10.06 5.35
C MET A 60 1.62 10.75 6.45
N SER A 61 2.90 10.45 6.60
CA SER A 61 3.77 11.09 7.58
C SER A 61 3.95 12.59 7.30
N LEU A 62 4.06 12.96 6.02
CA LEU A 62 4.07 14.36 5.59
C LEU A 62 2.75 15.07 5.91
N VAL A 63 1.62 14.43 5.59
CA VAL A 63 0.29 14.97 5.86
C VAL A 63 0.05 15.16 7.35
N VAL A 64 0.43 14.19 8.20
CA VAL A 64 0.30 14.30 9.66
C VAL A 64 1.11 15.47 10.21
N SER A 65 2.33 15.68 9.72
CA SER A 65 3.17 16.80 10.14
C SER A 65 2.55 18.16 9.75
N ALA A 66 2.01 18.26 8.53
CA ALA A 66 1.31 19.47 8.08
C ALA A 66 0.02 19.73 8.90
N LEU A 67 -0.75 18.67 9.18
CA LEU A 67 -1.94 18.75 10.02
C LEU A 67 -1.59 19.21 11.43
N HIS A 68 -0.52 18.69 12.03
CA HIS A 68 -0.08 19.10 13.37
C HIS A 68 0.18 20.62 13.44
N THR A 69 0.93 21.16 12.47
CA THR A 69 1.20 22.60 12.39
C THR A 69 -0.10 23.41 12.28
N ARG A 70 -1.03 22.98 11.43
CA ARG A 70 -2.31 23.65 11.26
C ARG A 70 -3.15 23.60 12.55
N THR A 71 -3.24 22.44 13.20
CA THR A 71 -3.97 22.28 14.46
C THR A 71 -3.40 23.17 15.56
N GLN A 72 -2.07 23.31 15.65
CA GLN A 72 -1.44 24.23 16.59
C GLN A 72 -1.83 25.70 16.33
N GLN A 73 -1.89 26.10 15.06
CA GLN A 73 -2.33 27.45 14.67
C GLN A 73 -3.81 27.69 14.99
N GLU A 74 -4.67 26.71 14.67
CA GLU A 74 -6.10 26.78 14.97
C GLU A 74 -6.36 26.85 16.48
N LEU A 75 -5.62 26.07 17.28
CA LEU A 75 -5.69 26.15 18.74
C LEU A 75 -5.31 27.55 19.26
N HIS A 76 -4.20 28.10 18.77
CA HIS A 76 -3.78 29.46 19.15
C HIS A 76 -4.82 30.52 18.80
N TYR A 77 -5.49 30.37 17.65
CA TYR A 77 -6.56 31.25 17.24
C TYR A 77 -7.79 31.17 18.16
N VAL A 78 -8.21 29.95 18.51
CA VAL A 78 -9.32 29.72 19.44
C VAL A 78 -9.04 30.35 20.81
N LEU A 79 -7.85 30.11 21.38
CA LEU A 79 -7.46 30.68 22.66
C LEU A 79 -7.48 32.22 22.67
N ARG A 80 -7.06 32.85 21.57
CA ARG A 80 -7.13 34.32 21.42
C ARG A 80 -8.58 34.81 21.42
N ILE A 81 -9.48 34.11 20.73
CA ILE A 81 -10.89 34.50 20.70
C ILE A 81 -11.52 34.31 22.08
N GLU A 82 -11.23 33.20 22.75
CA GLU A 82 -11.71 32.94 24.11
C GLU A 82 -11.35 34.08 25.06
N GLY A 83 -10.09 34.52 25.06
CA GLY A 83 -9.68 35.66 25.88
C GLY A 83 -10.43 36.96 25.56
N ARG A 84 -10.71 37.22 24.27
CA ARG A 84 -11.55 38.37 23.87
C ARG A 84 -12.99 38.23 24.35
N MET A 85 -13.58 37.04 24.23
CA MET A 85 -14.95 36.79 24.69
C MET A 85 -15.07 36.97 26.20
N GLN A 86 -14.10 36.47 26.97
CA GLN A 86 -14.05 36.66 28.43
C GLN A 86 -13.97 38.15 28.78
N GLY A 87 -13.14 38.93 28.08
CA GLY A 87 -13.07 40.38 28.27
C GLY A 87 -14.40 41.08 27.96
N LEU A 88 -15.08 40.70 26.87
CA LEU A 88 -16.39 41.24 26.52
C LEU A 88 -17.46 40.87 27.57
N GLN A 89 -17.45 39.64 28.07
CA GLN A 89 -18.34 39.21 29.15
C GLN A 89 -18.09 40.00 30.44
N GLN A 90 -16.83 40.30 30.77
CA GLN A 90 -16.49 41.13 31.92
C GLN A 90 -17.07 42.54 31.78
N VAL A 91 -16.90 43.18 30.61
CA VAL A 91 -17.49 44.50 30.34
C VAL A 91 -19.01 44.44 30.41
N GLN A 92 -19.64 43.41 29.85
CA GLN A 92 -21.09 43.23 29.91
C GLN A 92 -21.58 43.13 31.36
N ASN A 93 -20.87 42.38 32.20
CA ASN A 93 -21.21 42.22 33.62
C ASN A 93 -21.06 43.55 34.38
N LEU A 94 -20.01 44.32 34.09
CA LEU A 94 -19.82 45.66 34.65
C LEU A 94 -20.96 46.59 34.22
N CYS A 95 -21.31 46.63 32.93
CA CYS A 95 -22.44 47.42 32.45
C CYS A 95 -23.76 46.98 33.12
N ARG A 96 -23.98 45.68 33.32
CA ARG A 96 -25.17 45.18 34.02
C ARG A 96 -25.25 45.68 35.47
N GLN A 97 -24.11 45.87 36.13
CA GLN A 97 -24.05 46.21 37.55
C GLN A 97 -24.00 47.73 37.80
N TYR A 98 -23.49 48.52 36.85
CA TYR A 98 -23.17 49.94 37.04
C TYR A 98 -23.85 50.91 36.05
N CYS A 99 -24.57 50.43 35.03
CA CYS A 99 -25.36 51.25 34.12
C CYS A 99 -26.87 51.08 34.39
#